data_AF-A0A850AKI1-F1
#
_entry.id   AF-A0A850AKI1-F1
#
_cell.length_a   1.000
_cell.length_b   1.000
_cell.length_c   1.000
_cell.angle_alpha   90.00
_cell.angle_beta   90.00
_cell.angle_gamma   90.00
#
_symmetry.space_group_name_H-M   'P 1'
#
loop_
_entity.id
_entity.type
_entity.pdbx_description
1 polymer ?
#
loop_
_entity_poly.entity_id
_entity_poly.type
_entity_poly.pdbx_seq_one_letter_code
_entity_poly.pdbx_strand_id
1 'polypeptide(L)'
;MDKSKLKEALRGAGLAVFLLLGAIAVYQLAIRPKAGDLNRYVNLLGNQLLAMVPEGAGKESLAQVYQDFMQKVADREVPPERVERVAAGILNLANREKVITPEQAQAVIRLAEYAPVADSVDIPKGSGPPSAPSAENWEALETRLKEIYEFNEKFREIPPPPQPGQAPLANKVLFRVEDGIKVIIDDEIKAELSRRELHHIEKKLAELDKLNLLRWQKDFDKQLERELQQVNVELERVEVILEELEYQQKEQKIKTITVVKSLQSLDSLAVPIPVNVDSILKEVQKQLKEAGVQVEAPAK
;
A
#
# COMPACT_ATOMS: atom_id res chain seq x y z
N MET A 1 36.29 59.88 -17.92
CA MET A 1 35.68 58.88 -17.00
C MET A 1 36.80 58.01 -16.48
N ASP A 2 36.99 57.98 -15.16
CA ASP A 2 38.16 57.34 -14.53
C ASP A 2 38.08 55.81 -14.64
N LYS A 3 39.13 55.19 -15.19
CA LYS A 3 39.21 53.73 -15.38
C LYS A 3 39.21 52.98 -14.05
N SER A 4 39.61 53.64 -12.96
CA SER A 4 39.55 53.07 -11.60
C SER A 4 38.09 52.84 -11.17
N LYS A 5 37.25 53.87 -11.33
CA LYS A 5 35.81 53.83 -10.99
C LYS A 5 35.04 52.81 -11.83
N LEU A 6 35.43 52.65 -13.10
CA LEU A 6 34.82 51.63 -13.97
C LEU A 6 35.12 50.20 -13.47
N LYS A 7 36.37 49.95 -13.01
CA LYS A 7 36.80 48.63 -12.54
C LYS A 7 36.17 48.26 -11.18
N GLU A 8 35.97 49.24 -10.31
CA GLU A 8 35.24 49.06 -9.05
C GLU A 8 33.75 48.79 -9.30
N ALA A 9 33.11 49.53 -10.22
CA ALA A 9 31.72 49.30 -10.59
C ALA A 9 31.50 47.91 -11.20
N LEU A 10 32.41 47.44 -12.08
CA LEU A 10 32.36 46.09 -12.66
C LEU A 10 32.57 44.99 -11.62
N ARG A 11 33.45 45.19 -10.62
CA ARG A 11 33.63 44.23 -9.52
C ARG A 11 32.41 44.16 -8.61
N GLY A 12 31.81 45.31 -8.29
CA GLY A 12 30.57 45.37 -7.51
C GLY A 12 29.40 44.69 -8.22
N ALA A 13 29.24 44.94 -9.52
CA ALA A 13 28.22 44.31 -10.35
C ALA A 13 28.44 42.79 -10.47
N GLY A 14 29.68 42.33 -10.65
CA GLY A 14 30.02 40.91 -10.71
C GLY A 14 29.69 40.15 -9.41
N LEU A 15 30.00 40.75 -8.25
CA LEU A 15 29.65 40.19 -6.95
C LEU A 15 28.14 40.10 -6.74
N ALA A 16 27.41 41.15 -7.12
CA ALA A 16 25.95 41.16 -7.03
C ALA A 16 25.30 40.06 -7.88
N VAL A 17 25.77 39.87 -9.12
CA VAL A 17 25.29 38.79 -10.01
C VAL A 17 25.63 37.41 -9.43
N PHE A 18 26.82 37.22 -8.88
CA PHE A 18 27.21 35.94 -8.28
C PHE A 18 26.38 35.60 -7.04
N LEU A 19 26.08 36.59 -6.20
CA LEU A 19 25.19 36.41 -5.04
C LEU A 19 23.76 36.11 -5.48
N LEU A 20 23.29 36.73 -6.56
CA LEU A 20 21.94 36.50 -7.09
C LEU A 20 21.81 35.11 -7.72
N LEU A 21 22.83 34.66 -8.46
CA LEU A 21 22.91 33.28 -8.97
C LEU A 21 23.05 32.25 -7.85
N GLY A 22 23.84 32.56 -6.80
CA GLY A 22 23.94 31.73 -5.60
C GLY A 22 22.62 31.63 -4.85
N ALA A 23 21.88 32.73 -4.71
CA ALA A 23 20.55 32.76 -4.11
C ALA A 23 19.54 31.96 -4.95
N ILE A 24 19.59 32.05 -6.28
CA ILE A 24 18.75 31.22 -7.18
C ILE A 24 19.12 29.73 -7.05
N ALA A 25 20.40 29.39 -6.96
CA ALA A 25 20.84 28.00 -6.78
C ALA A 25 20.42 27.44 -5.41
N VAL A 26 20.54 28.22 -4.33
CA VAL A 26 20.04 27.86 -3.00
C VAL A 26 18.52 27.78 -2.98
N TYR A 27 17.83 28.68 -3.68
CA TYR A 27 16.38 28.66 -3.84
C TYR A 27 15.90 27.45 -4.64
N GLN A 28 16.60 27.05 -5.72
CA GLN A 28 16.35 25.81 -6.46
C GLN A 28 16.65 24.56 -5.61
N LEU A 29 17.69 24.60 -4.76
CA LEU A 29 17.98 23.51 -3.83
C LEU A 29 16.96 23.41 -2.67
N ALA A 30 16.40 24.56 -2.25
CA ALA A 30 15.38 24.67 -1.20
C ALA A 30 13.96 24.42 -1.74
N ILE A 31 13.70 24.68 -3.02
CA ILE A 31 12.57 24.14 -3.79
C ILE A 31 12.99 22.79 -4.39
N ARG A 32 13.42 21.87 -3.54
CA ARG A 32 12.93 20.51 -3.75
C ARG A 32 11.40 20.62 -3.63
N PRO A 33 10.60 20.03 -4.53
CA PRO A 33 9.16 20.01 -4.35
C PRO A 33 8.91 19.59 -2.90
N LYS A 34 8.19 20.42 -2.13
CA LYS A 34 7.77 20.07 -0.77
C LYS A 34 7.35 18.62 -0.85
N ALA A 35 7.97 17.75 -0.04
CA ALA A 35 7.54 16.36 0.07
C ALA A 35 6.01 16.38 0.09
N GLY A 36 5.40 15.83 -0.96
CA GLY A 36 3.99 16.08 -1.25
C GLY A 36 3.10 15.57 -0.13
N ASP A 37 1.80 15.87 -0.19
CA ASP A 37 0.83 15.40 0.79
C ASP A 37 0.74 13.85 0.83
N LEU A 38 1.52 13.12 0.03
CA LEU A 38 1.71 11.68 0.16
C LEU A 38 1.97 11.25 1.61
N ASN A 39 2.90 11.92 2.32
CA ASN A 39 3.19 11.60 3.72
C ASN A 39 1.96 11.79 4.61
N ARG A 40 1.11 12.77 4.31
CA ARG A 40 -0.14 13.00 5.03
C ARG A 40 -1.09 11.82 4.83
N TYR A 41 -1.31 11.37 3.60
CA TYR A 41 -2.24 10.26 3.32
C TYR A 41 -1.72 8.91 3.84
N VAL A 42 -0.42 8.65 3.72
CA VAL A 42 0.20 7.47 4.34
C VAL A 42 0.05 7.54 5.87
N ASN A 43 0.31 8.69 6.49
CA ASN A 43 0.12 8.85 7.94
C ASN A 43 -1.35 8.63 8.38
N LEU A 44 -2.32 9.13 7.60
CA LEU A 44 -3.74 8.92 7.87
C LEU A 44 -4.12 7.44 7.82
N LEU A 45 -3.61 6.70 6.84
CA LEU A 45 -3.77 5.25 6.74
C LEU A 45 -3.13 4.53 7.95
N GLY A 46 -1.94 4.95 8.37
CA GLY A 46 -1.28 4.43 9.57
C GLY A 46 -2.11 4.60 10.84
N ASN A 47 -2.63 5.81 11.05
CA ASN A 47 -3.50 6.11 12.19
C ASN A 47 -4.77 5.25 12.17
N GLN A 48 -5.36 5.05 10.97
CA GLN A 48 -6.52 4.18 10.79
C GLN A 48 -6.20 2.72 11.13
N LEU A 49 -5.04 2.20 10.70
CA LEU A 49 -4.58 0.86 11.04
C LEU A 49 -4.39 0.68 12.55
N LEU A 50 -3.72 1.63 13.19
CA LEU A 50 -3.48 1.60 14.64
C LEU A 50 -4.77 1.72 15.45
N ALA A 51 -5.77 2.47 14.95
CA ALA A 51 -7.07 2.61 15.61
C ALA A 51 -7.88 1.30 15.62
N MET A 52 -7.64 0.40 14.68
CA MET A 52 -8.29 -0.93 14.64
C MET A 52 -7.68 -1.94 15.62
N VAL A 53 -6.52 -1.62 16.22
CA VAL A 53 -5.79 -2.50 17.13
C VAL A 53 -6.02 -2.07 18.59
N PRO A 54 -6.38 -3.00 19.50
CA PRO A 54 -6.52 -2.71 20.92
C PRO A 54 -5.23 -2.17 21.55
N GLU A 55 -5.36 -1.39 22.62
CA GLU A 55 -4.21 -0.91 23.39
C GLU A 55 -3.41 -2.06 24.00
N GLY A 56 -2.08 -1.94 24.01
CA GLY A 56 -1.16 -2.93 24.59
C GLY A 56 0.19 -3.02 23.88
N ALA A 57 1.07 -3.88 24.40
CA ALA A 57 2.46 -4.01 23.92
C ALA A 57 2.59 -4.32 22.41
N GLY A 58 1.61 -5.02 21.82
CA GLY A 58 1.61 -5.31 20.38
C GLY A 58 1.37 -4.07 19.50
N LYS A 59 0.60 -3.08 20.00
CA LYS A 59 0.28 -1.85 19.25
C LYS A 59 1.49 -0.93 19.12
N GLU A 60 2.32 -0.83 20.15
CA GLU A 60 3.59 -0.08 20.11
C GLU A 60 4.56 -0.67 19.09
N SER A 61 4.70 -2.00 19.09
CA SER A 61 5.51 -2.71 18.09
C SER A 61 5.01 -2.48 16.66
N LEU A 62 3.69 -2.54 16.45
CA LEU A 62 3.07 -2.20 15.16
C LEU A 62 3.32 -0.74 14.76
N ALA A 63 3.21 0.21 15.70
CA ALA A 63 3.49 1.62 15.43
C ALA A 63 4.93 1.84 14.96
N GLN A 64 5.90 1.16 15.58
CA GLN A 64 7.29 1.19 15.12
C GLN A 64 7.46 0.62 13.71
N VAL A 65 6.85 -0.55 13.43
CA VAL A 65 6.89 -1.16 12.09
C VAL A 65 6.30 -0.22 11.04
N TYR A 66 5.20 0.48 11.36
CA TYR A 66 4.59 1.43 10.44
C TYR A 66 5.44 2.70 10.26
N GLN A 67 6.05 3.20 11.33
CA GLN A 67 6.95 4.35 11.26
C GLN A 67 8.18 4.06 10.38
N ASP A 68 8.76 2.87 10.51
CA ASP A 68 9.86 2.43 9.66
C ASP A 68 9.42 2.36 8.19
N PHE A 69 8.21 1.85 7.92
CA PHE A 69 7.62 1.85 6.58
C PHE A 69 7.45 3.28 6.03
N MET A 70 6.90 4.20 6.82
CA MET A 70 6.75 5.61 6.43
C MET A 70 8.08 6.27 6.10
N GLN A 71 9.13 5.99 6.88
CA GLN A 71 10.46 6.52 6.62
C GLN A 71 11.00 6.01 5.29
N LYS A 72 10.89 4.70 5.02
CA LYS A 72 11.27 4.11 3.72
C LYS A 72 10.47 4.70 2.55
N VAL A 73 9.19 5.02 2.74
CA VAL A 73 8.36 5.71 1.72
C VAL A 73 8.87 7.13 1.47
N ALA A 74 9.17 7.88 2.53
CA ALA A 74 9.71 9.24 2.43
C ALA A 74 11.08 9.27 1.73
N ASP A 75 11.90 8.26 2.00
CA ASP A 75 13.22 8.07 1.38
C ASP A 75 13.14 7.43 -0.03
N ARG A 76 11.92 7.13 -0.51
CA ARG A 76 11.62 6.51 -1.82
C ARG A 76 12.25 5.13 -2.01
N GLU A 77 12.48 4.41 -0.92
CA GLU A 77 13.01 3.05 -0.91
C GLU A 77 11.91 2.01 -1.18
N VAL A 78 10.64 2.39 -1.00
CA VAL A 78 9.47 1.54 -1.29
C VAL A 78 8.91 1.89 -2.68
N PRO A 79 8.81 0.94 -3.62
CA PRO A 79 8.11 1.14 -4.88
C PRO A 79 6.66 1.60 -4.69
N PRO A 80 6.14 2.53 -5.51
CA PRO A 80 4.76 3.04 -5.42
C PRO A 80 3.69 1.95 -5.32
N GLU A 81 3.83 0.87 -6.09
CA GLU A 81 2.88 -0.25 -6.14
C GLU A 81 2.77 -0.96 -4.79
N ARG A 82 3.87 -1.01 -4.02
CA ARG A 82 3.86 -1.58 -2.67
C ARG A 82 3.15 -0.65 -1.68
N VAL A 83 3.31 0.67 -1.83
CA VAL A 83 2.58 1.65 -1.01
C VAL A 83 1.08 1.52 -1.23
N GLU A 84 0.66 1.37 -2.48
CA GLU A 84 -0.75 1.15 -2.84
C GLU A 84 -1.31 -0.15 -2.27
N ARG A 85 -0.51 -1.22 -2.22
CA ARG A 85 -0.94 -2.50 -1.64
C ARG A 85 -1.17 -2.39 -0.14
N VAL A 86 -0.28 -1.71 0.58
CA VAL A 86 -0.48 -1.42 2.01
C VAL A 86 -1.75 -0.58 2.20
N ALA A 87 -1.92 0.48 1.39
CA ALA A 87 -3.10 1.33 1.45
C ALA A 87 -4.39 0.53 1.19
N ALA A 88 -4.44 -0.28 0.14
CA ALA A 88 -5.58 -1.13 -0.18
C ALA A 88 -5.92 -2.09 0.96
N GLY A 89 -4.91 -2.74 1.56
CA GLY A 89 -5.10 -3.63 2.70
C GLY A 89 -5.68 -2.92 3.92
N ILE A 90 -5.15 -1.74 4.27
CA ILE A 90 -5.66 -0.92 5.39
C ILE A 90 -7.11 -0.50 5.14
N LEU A 91 -7.43 0.00 3.95
CA LEU A 91 -8.78 0.45 3.60
C LEU A 91 -9.79 -0.70 3.60
N ASN A 92 -9.40 -1.88 3.09
CA ASN A 92 -10.23 -3.07 3.12
C ASN A 92 -10.53 -3.52 4.55
N LEU A 93 -9.54 -3.49 5.45
CA LEU A 93 -9.74 -3.80 6.87
C LEU A 93 -10.67 -2.77 7.52
N ALA A 94 -10.47 -1.49 7.25
CA ALA A 94 -11.28 -0.41 7.81
C ALA A 94 -12.76 -0.50 7.43
N ASN A 95 -13.06 -1.01 6.23
CA ASN A 95 -14.43 -1.20 5.74
C ASN A 95 -15.17 -2.33 6.46
N ARG A 96 -14.46 -3.26 7.11
CA ARG A 96 -15.05 -4.39 7.83
C ARG A 96 -15.46 -4.06 9.26
N GLU A 97 -15.07 -2.90 9.79
CA GLU A 97 -15.38 -2.44 11.15
C GLU A 97 -15.03 -3.46 12.26
N LYS A 98 -13.99 -4.27 12.02
CA LYS A 98 -13.53 -5.29 12.97
C LYS A 98 -12.27 -4.82 13.68
N VAL A 99 -12.23 -5.08 14.98
CA VAL A 99 -10.99 -5.02 15.76
C VAL A 99 -10.07 -6.12 15.25
N ILE A 100 -8.81 -5.76 14.96
CA ILE A 100 -7.80 -6.68 14.43
C ILE A 100 -6.68 -6.88 15.43
N THR A 101 -5.95 -8.00 15.32
CA THR A 101 -4.77 -8.23 16.16
C THR A 101 -3.56 -7.43 15.65
N PRO A 102 -2.57 -7.14 16.50
CA PRO A 102 -1.32 -6.54 16.07
C PRO A 102 -0.64 -7.32 14.93
N GLU A 103 -0.69 -8.65 14.99
CA GLU A 103 -0.07 -9.53 14.00
C GLU A 103 -0.77 -9.46 12.64
N GLN A 104 -2.11 -9.40 12.66
CA GLN A 104 -2.95 -9.15 11.48
C GLN A 104 -2.58 -7.82 10.80
N ALA A 105 -2.45 -6.76 11.59
CA ALA A 105 -2.04 -5.45 11.08
C ALA A 105 -0.60 -5.45 10.52
N GLN A 106 0.33 -6.12 11.20
CA GLN A 106 1.71 -6.26 10.71
C GLN A 106 1.78 -7.06 9.41
N ALA A 107 0.94 -8.08 9.25
CA ALA A 107 0.89 -8.88 8.02
C ALA A 107 0.55 -8.01 6.80
N VAL A 108 -0.39 -7.07 6.92
CA VAL A 108 -0.73 -6.12 5.83
C VAL A 108 0.48 -5.30 5.38
N ILE A 109 1.30 -4.83 6.32
CA ILE A 109 2.51 -4.04 6.01
C ILE A 109 3.55 -4.95 5.35
N ARG A 110 3.82 -6.13 5.94
CA ARG A 110 4.90 -7.03 5.50
C ARG A 110 4.61 -7.71 4.17
N LEU A 111 3.36 -8.01 3.85
CA LEU A 111 3.04 -8.68 2.58
C LEU A 111 3.27 -7.81 1.37
N ALA A 112 3.10 -6.49 1.53
CA ALA A 112 3.47 -5.57 0.48
C ALA A 112 4.98 -5.64 0.16
N GLU A 113 5.83 -6.01 1.12
CA GLU A 113 7.27 -6.22 0.89
C GLU A 113 7.54 -7.46 0.01
N TYR A 114 6.73 -8.52 0.17
CA TYR A 114 6.89 -9.80 -0.55
C TYR A 114 6.15 -9.88 -1.87
N ALA A 115 5.20 -8.97 -2.11
CA ALA A 115 4.43 -9.01 -3.33
C ALA A 115 5.34 -8.65 -4.52
N PRO A 116 5.32 -9.43 -5.62
CA PRO A 116 6.15 -9.16 -6.79
C PRO A 116 5.83 -7.77 -7.31
N VAL A 117 6.86 -6.96 -7.51
CA VAL A 117 6.72 -5.77 -8.35
C VAL A 117 6.45 -6.36 -9.73
N ALA A 118 5.30 -6.06 -10.34
CA ALA A 118 4.97 -6.58 -11.66
C ALA A 118 6.20 -6.37 -12.54
N ASP A 119 6.76 -7.47 -13.05
CA ASP A 119 8.04 -7.45 -13.75
C ASP A 119 7.98 -6.33 -14.78
N SER A 120 8.83 -5.33 -14.57
CA SER A 120 9.17 -4.33 -15.56
C SER A 120 9.55 -5.08 -16.83
N VAL A 121 8.60 -5.11 -17.78
CA VAL A 121 8.70 -5.48 -19.20
C VAL A 121 10.06 -6.08 -19.54
N ASP A 122 10.17 -7.41 -19.68
CA ASP A 122 11.32 -8.17 -20.23
C ASP A 122 12.50 -7.28 -20.70
N ILE A 123 13.26 -6.73 -19.74
CA ILE A 123 14.47 -5.98 -20.08
C ILE A 123 15.55 -7.03 -20.21
N PRO A 124 16.18 -7.18 -21.40
CA PRO A 124 17.18 -8.21 -21.61
C PRO A 124 18.26 -8.16 -20.52
N LYS A 125 18.58 -9.34 -19.98
CA LYS A 125 19.64 -9.58 -18.97
C LYS A 125 20.92 -8.85 -19.36
N GLY A 126 21.14 -7.68 -18.79
CA GLY A 126 22.26 -6.80 -19.12
C GLY A 126 22.13 -5.37 -18.59
N SER A 127 21.01 -5.01 -17.98
CA SER A 127 20.76 -3.64 -17.53
C SER A 127 20.98 -3.52 -16.02
N GLY A 128 21.59 -2.42 -15.58
CA GLY A 128 22.05 -2.15 -14.22
C GLY A 128 20.95 -2.15 -13.13
N PRO A 129 21.27 -1.65 -11.92
CA PRO A 129 20.33 -1.65 -10.80
C PRO A 129 18.99 -1.01 -11.20
N PRO A 130 17.86 -1.46 -10.61
CA PRO A 130 16.53 -0.95 -10.93
C PRO A 130 16.53 0.58 -10.84
N SER A 131 16.17 1.22 -11.95
CA SER A 131 16.06 2.68 -12.02
C SER A 131 15.10 3.16 -10.95
N ALA A 132 15.53 4.14 -10.14
CA ALA A 132 14.68 4.75 -9.13
C ALA A 132 13.37 5.28 -9.78
N PRO A 133 12.20 5.12 -9.12
CA PRO A 133 10.92 5.58 -9.66
C PRO A 133 10.96 7.08 -9.96
N SER A 134 10.37 7.47 -11.10
CA SER A 134 10.33 8.87 -11.54
C SER A 134 9.55 9.74 -10.56
N ALA A 135 9.83 11.04 -10.52
CA ALA A 135 9.07 11.98 -9.70
C ALA A 135 7.56 12.00 -10.07
N GLU A 136 7.25 11.80 -11.35
CA GLU A 136 5.89 11.71 -11.89
C GLU A 136 5.11 10.52 -11.30
N ASN A 137 5.77 9.38 -11.07
CA ASN A 137 5.13 8.21 -10.46
C ASN A 137 4.70 8.49 -9.01
N TRP A 138 5.46 9.30 -8.28
CA TRP A 138 5.16 9.64 -6.88
C TRP A 138 4.03 10.67 -6.75
N GLU A 139 3.96 11.66 -7.64
CA GLU A 139 2.86 12.62 -7.69
C GLU A 139 1.54 11.95 -8.12
N ALA A 140 1.62 11.03 -9.08
CA ALA A 140 0.48 10.21 -9.48
C ALA A 140 0.01 9.31 -8.33
N LEU A 141 0.93 8.69 -7.58
CA LEU A 141 0.60 7.90 -6.38
C LEU A 141 -0.14 8.75 -5.34
N GLU A 142 0.39 9.94 -5.02
CA GLU A 142 -0.24 10.86 -4.07
C GLU A 142 -1.68 11.18 -4.46
N THR A 143 -1.89 11.55 -5.72
CA THR A 143 -3.22 11.86 -6.25
C THR A 143 -4.17 10.67 -6.11
N ARG A 144 -3.72 9.45 -6.46
CA ARG A 144 -4.57 8.26 -6.32
C ARG A 144 -4.91 7.95 -4.88
N LEU A 145 -3.94 8.01 -3.97
CA LEU A 145 -4.16 7.74 -2.54
C LEU A 145 -5.10 8.77 -1.92
N LYS A 146 -4.94 10.06 -2.27
CA LYS A 146 -5.85 11.12 -1.85
C LYS A 146 -7.29 10.82 -2.24
N GLU A 147 -7.53 10.59 -3.53
CA GLU A 147 -8.86 10.45 -4.09
C GLU A 147 -9.59 9.23 -3.51
N ILE A 148 -8.85 8.14 -3.31
CA ILE A 148 -9.36 6.89 -2.74
C ILE A 148 -9.62 7.02 -1.24
N TYR A 149 -8.70 7.62 -0.48
CA TYR A 149 -8.88 7.81 0.95
C TYR A 149 -10.09 8.71 1.24
N GLU A 150 -10.18 9.86 0.57
CA GLU A 150 -11.30 10.78 0.73
C GLU A 150 -12.64 10.18 0.30
N PHE A 151 -12.64 9.34 -0.75
CA PHE A 151 -13.83 8.57 -1.11
C PHE A 151 -14.22 7.59 0.00
N ASN A 152 -13.25 6.81 0.52
CA ASN A 152 -13.54 5.77 1.50
C ASN A 152 -14.12 6.36 2.79
N GLU A 153 -13.56 7.45 3.31
CA GLU A 153 -14.08 8.10 4.51
C GLU A 153 -15.53 8.56 4.32
N LYS A 154 -15.83 9.25 3.21
CA LYS A 154 -17.21 9.66 2.88
C LYS A 154 -18.15 8.47 2.71
N PHE A 155 -17.66 7.37 2.16
CA PHE A 155 -18.46 6.18 1.93
C PHE A 155 -18.77 5.42 3.23
N ARG A 156 -17.83 5.39 4.18
CA ARG A 156 -18.01 4.79 5.52
C ARG A 156 -18.95 5.60 6.40
N GLU A 157 -19.04 6.91 6.20
CA GLU A 157 -20.01 7.78 6.90
C GLU A 157 -21.47 7.50 6.49
N ILE A 158 -21.71 6.74 5.42
CA ILE A 158 -23.06 6.39 4.99
C ILE A 158 -23.67 5.42 6.02
N PRO A 159 -24.80 5.78 6.67
CA PRO A 159 -25.39 4.91 7.68
C PRO A 159 -25.82 3.57 7.05
N PRO A 160 -25.81 2.47 7.82
CA PRO A 160 -26.27 1.18 7.32
C PRO A 160 -27.73 1.29 6.87
N PRO A 161 -28.15 0.43 5.91
CA PRO A 161 -29.53 0.40 5.47
C PRO A 161 -30.47 0.10 6.67
N PRO A 162 -31.72 0.60 6.63
CA PRO A 162 -32.66 0.51 7.76
C PRO A 162 -33.17 -0.92 8.04
N GLN A 163 -32.83 -1.90 7.19
CA GLN A 163 -33.28 -3.27 7.33
C GLN A 163 -32.38 -4.05 8.31
N PRO A 164 -32.95 -4.68 9.35
CA PRO A 164 -32.18 -5.49 10.30
C PRO A 164 -31.38 -6.59 9.60
N GLY A 165 -30.10 -6.72 9.93
CA GLY A 165 -29.22 -7.77 9.41
C GLY A 165 -28.54 -7.44 8.07
N GLN A 166 -28.81 -6.29 7.46
CA GLN A 166 -28.04 -5.85 6.30
C GLN A 166 -26.71 -5.21 6.72
N ALA A 167 -25.62 -5.64 6.08
CA ALA A 167 -24.29 -5.11 6.31
C ALA A 167 -24.18 -3.64 5.83
N PRO A 168 -23.29 -2.83 6.45
CA PRO A 168 -22.95 -1.50 5.93
C PRO A 168 -22.53 -1.55 4.47
N LEU A 169 -22.85 -0.51 3.70
CA LEU A 169 -22.47 -0.45 2.28
C LEU A 169 -20.95 -0.52 2.08
N ALA A 170 -20.16 0.00 3.03
CA ALA A 170 -18.70 -0.09 3.01
C ALA A 170 -18.19 -1.53 2.86
N ASN A 171 -18.95 -2.53 3.33
CA ASN A 171 -18.59 -3.94 3.15
C ASN A 171 -18.69 -4.43 1.70
N LYS A 172 -19.34 -3.69 0.81
CA LYS A 172 -19.46 -4.00 -0.61
C LYS A 172 -18.44 -3.22 -1.46
N VAL A 173 -17.44 -2.64 -0.83
CA VAL A 173 -16.34 -1.91 -1.49
C VAL A 173 -15.02 -2.60 -1.17
N LEU A 174 -14.23 -2.84 -2.21
CA LEU A 174 -12.90 -3.41 -2.11
C LEU A 174 -11.88 -2.53 -2.83
N PHE A 175 -10.68 -2.45 -2.30
CA PHE A 175 -9.54 -1.79 -2.91
C PHE A 175 -8.54 -2.84 -3.40
N ARG A 176 -8.10 -2.72 -4.65
CA ARG A 176 -7.14 -3.66 -5.30
C ARG A 176 -6.10 -2.91 -6.09
N VAL A 177 -4.88 -3.45 -6.14
CA VAL A 177 -3.79 -2.93 -6.99
C VAL A 177 -3.67 -3.81 -8.23
N GLU A 178 -3.97 -3.22 -9.40
CA GLU A 178 -3.81 -3.86 -10.72
C GLU A 178 -2.80 -3.02 -11.51
N ASP A 179 -3.26 -1.93 -12.12
CA ASP A 179 -2.46 -0.85 -12.72
C ASP A 179 -2.67 0.44 -11.91
N GLY A 180 -2.15 0.43 -10.70
CA GLY A 180 -2.52 1.37 -9.65
C GLY A 180 -3.69 0.88 -8.80
N ILE A 181 -3.88 1.51 -7.64
CA ILE A 181 -5.00 1.19 -6.76
C ILE A 181 -6.35 1.57 -7.42
N LYS A 182 -7.32 0.64 -7.35
CA LYS A 182 -8.69 0.77 -7.85
C LYS A 182 -9.68 0.49 -6.74
N VAL A 183 -10.79 1.20 -6.77
CA VAL A 183 -12.01 0.94 -6.00
C VAL A 183 -12.87 0.00 -6.83
N ILE A 184 -13.17 -1.16 -6.28
CA ILE A 184 -14.01 -2.19 -6.86
C ILE A 184 -15.36 -2.16 -6.12
N ILE A 185 -16.43 -1.97 -6.88
CA ILE A 185 -17.77 -1.80 -6.33
C ILE A 185 -18.77 -2.64 -7.11
N ASP A 186 -19.68 -3.30 -6.39
CA ASP A 186 -20.80 -4.02 -6.97
C ASP A 186 -21.76 -3.07 -7.72
N ASP A 187 -22.24 -3.48 -8.91
CA ASP A 187 -23.15 -2.65 -9.70
C ASP A 187 -24.53 -2.44 -9.05
N GLU A 188 -24.95 -3.33 -8.16
CA GLU A 188 -26.15 -3.18 -7.34
C GLU A 188 -26.08 -1.96 -6.40
N ILE A 189 -24.87 -1.50 -6.03
CA ILE A 189 -24.72 -0.30 -5.19
C ILE A 189 -25.30 0.93 -5.89
N LYS A 190 -25.25 1.02 -7.22
CA LYS A 190 -25.82 2.17 -7.95
C LYS A 190 -27.29 2.37 -7.62
N ALA A 191 -28.07 1.29 -7.71
CA ALA A 191 -29.51 1.35 -7.43
C ALA A 191 -29.79 1.76 -5.98
N GLU A 192 -28.95 1.31 -5.04
CA GLU A 192 -29.09 1.64 -3.62
C GLU A 192 -28.71 3.11 -3.34
N LEU A 193 -27.64 3.63 -3.94
CA LEU A 193 -27.26 5.04 -3.82
C LEU A 193 -28.36 5.96 -4.37
N SER A 194 -28.92 5.63 -5.53
CA SER A 194 -30.02 6.40 -6.13
C SER A 194 -31.28 6.33 -5.27
N ARG A 195 -31.64 5.14 -4.75
CA ARG A 195 -32.79 4.95 -3.85
C ARG A 195 -32.66 5.77 -2.57
N ARG A 196 -31.44 5.91 -2.06
CA ARG A 196 -31.13 6.67 -0.84
C ARG A 196 -30.83 8.14 -1.08
N GLU A 197 -30.97 8.63 -2.32
CA GLU A 197 -30.70 10.01 -2.73
C GLU A 197 -29.28 10.49 -2.38
N LEU A 198 -28.29 9.59 -2.43
CA LEU A 198 -26.89 9.85 -2.08
C LEU A 198 -26.10 10.45 -3.26
N HIS A 199 -26.64 11.50 -3.88
CA HIS A 199 -26.09 12.09 -5.12
C HIS A 199 -24.65 12.59 -5.01
N HIS A 200 -24.22 12.99 -3.81
CA HIS A 200 -22.84 13.42 -3.58
C HIS A 200 -21.83 12.26 -3.70
N ILE A 201 -22.24 11.04 -3.32
CA ILE A 201 -21.43 9.83 -3.49
C ILE A 201 -21.42 9.40 -4.96
N GLU A 202 -22.57 9.45 -5.64
CA GLU A 202 -22.67 9.16 -7.08
C GLU A 202 -21.73 10.07 -7.90
N LYS A 203 -21.69 11.37 -7.56
CA LYS A 203 -20.76 12.32 -8.17
C LYS A 203 -19.30 11.93 -7.92
N LYS A 204 -18.96 11.54 -6.69
CA LYS A 204 -17.59 11.11 -6.35
C LYS A 204 -17.20 9.83 -7.10
N LEU A 205 -18.11 8.88 -7.26
CA LEU A 205 -17.90 7.69 -8.07
C LEU A 205 -17.65 8.04 -9.55
N ALA A 206 -18.41 8.99 -10.11
CA ALA A 206 -18.16 9.46 -11.47
C ALA A 206 -16.80 10.19 -11.61
N GLU A 207 -16.33 10.87 -10.57
CA GLU A 207 -14.98 11.45 -10.53
C GLU A 207 -13.90 10.36 -10.51
N LEU A 208 -14.06 9.33 -9.67
CA LEU A 208 -13.14 8.19 -9.64
C LEU A 208 -13.12 7.44 -10.98
N ASP A 209 -14.26 7.26 -11.64
CA ASP A 209 -14.35 6.64 -12.96
C ASP A 209 -13.56 7.42 -14.02
N LYS A 210 -13.68 8.76 -14.03
CA LYS A 210 -12.90 9.64 -14.93
C LYS A 210 -11.39 9.56 -14.69
N LEU A 211 -10.98 9.34 -13.45
CA LEU A 211 -9.57 9.14 -13.07
C LEU A 211 -9.10 7.70 -13.31
N ASN A 212 -9.96 6.82 -13.84
CA ASN A 212 -9.70 5.39 -13.96
C ASN A 212 -9.32 4.79 -12.60
N LEU A 213 -10.02 5.16 -11.53
CA LEU A 213 -9.85 4.61 -10.18
C LEU A 213 -11.04 3.77 -9.73
N LEU A 214 -12.08 3.65 -10.55
CA LEU A 214 -13.28 2.87 -10.26
C LEU A 214 -13.40 1.69 -11.22
N ARG A 215 -13.79 0.53 -10.68
CA ARG A 215 -14.16 -0.65 -11.46
C ARG A 215 -15.48 -1.19 -10.95
N TRP A 216 -16.45 -1.24 -11.84
CA TRP A 216 -17.73 -1.91 -11.59
C TRP A 216 -17.58 -3.41 -11.78
N GLN A 217 -18.11 -4.18 -10.84
CA GLN A 217 -18.07 -5.64 -10.89
C GLN A 217 -19.47 -6.20 -10.64
N LYS A 218 -19.85 -7.19 -11.47
CA LYS A 218 -21.08 -7.95 -11.26
C LYS A 218 -20.82 -9.14 -10.36
N ASP A 219 -21.83 -9.54 -9.60
CA ASP A 219 -21.73 -10.68 -8.70
C ASP A 219 -20.53 -10.55 -7.75
N PHE A 220 -20.26 -9.34 -7.23
CA PHE A 220 -19.06 -9.05 -6.43
C PHE A 220 -18.92 -10.04 -5.28
N ASP A 221 -20.01 -10.29 -4.54
CA ASP A 221 -20.01 -11.21 -3.39
C ASP A 221 -19.58 -12.63 -3.79
N LYS A 222 -20.05 -13.15 -4.93
CA LYS A 222 -19.66 -14.49 -5.40
C LYS A 222 -18.21 -14.54 -5.86
N GLN A 223 -17.71 -13.46 -6.47
CA GLN A 223 -16.31 -13.40 -6.92
C GLN A 223 -15.38 -13.29 -5.72
N LEU A 224 -15.73 -12.45 -4.75
CA LEU A 224 -15.02 -12.32 -3.50
C LEU A 224 -14.96 -13.66 -2.74
N GLU A 225 -16.09 -14.38 -2.65
CA GLU A 225 -16.14 -15.69 -2.00
C GLU A 225 -15.20 -16.71 -2.69
N ARG A 226 -15.18 -16.74 -4.03
CA ARG A 226 -14.25 -17.61 -4.78
C ARG A 226 -12.80 -17.23 -4.56
N GLU A 227 -12.48 -15.95 -4.54
CA GLU A 227 -11.11 -15.49 -4.29
C GLU A 227 -10.65 -15.82 -2.87
N LEU A 228 -11.51 -15.63 -1.86
CA LEU A 228 -11.22 -16.03 -0.49
C LEU A 228 -10.99 -17.55 -0.39
N GLN A 229 -11.82 -18.35 -1.04
CA GLN A 229 -11.62 -19.80 -1.11
C GLN A 229 -10.28 -20.17 -1.78
N GLN A 230 -9.91 -19.50 -2.87
CA GLN A 230 -8.62 -19.71 -3.53
C GLN A 230 -7.44 -19.35 -2.63
N VAL A 231 -7.49 -18.17 -1.99
CA VAL A 231 -6.47 -17.73 -1.04
C VAL A 231 -6.35 -18.71 0.12
N ASN A 232 -7.46 -19.25 0.63
CA ASN A 232 -7.43 -20.23 1.72
C ASN A 232 -6.74 -21.54 1.28
N VAL A 233 -7.07 -22.07 0.11
CA VAL A 233 -6.38 -23.25 -0.45
C VAL A 233 -4.88 -22.99 -0.63
N GLU A 234 -4.52 -21.78 -1.05
CA GLU A 234 -3.12 -21.37 -1.21
C GLU A 234 -2.40 -21.24 0.14
N LEU A 235 -3.05 -20.66 1.16
CA LEU A 235 -2.50 -20.55 2.51
C LEU A 235 -2.34 -21.92 3.17
N GLU A 236 -3.31 -22.83 3.00
CA GLU A 236 -3.21 -24.23 3.47
C GLU A 236 -2.01 -24.95 2.82
N ARG A 237 -1.78 -24.75 1.52
CA ARG A 237 -0.59 -25.31 0.84
C ARG A 237 0.70 -24.76 1.41
N VAL A 238 0.76 -23.46 1.66
CA VAL A 238 1.94 -22.84 2.28
C VAL A 238 2.14 -23.42 3.67
N GLU A 239 1.07 -23.59 4.47
CA GLU A 239 1.16 -24.17 5.81
C GLU A 239 1.74 -25.59 5.79
N VAL A 240 1.26 -26.48 4.92
CA VAL A 240 1.80 -27.84 4.79
C VAL A 240 3.30 -27.81 4.49
N ILE A 241 3.72 -26.95 3.56
CA ILE A 241 5.15 -26.78 3.22
C ILE A 241 5.92 -26.25 4.44
N LEU A 242 5.35 -25.30 5.18
CA LEU A 242 5.98 -24.72 6.36
C LEU A 242 6.07 -25.72 7.51
N GLU A 243 5.06 -26.55 7.75
CA GLU A 243 5.08 -27.61 8.75
C GLU A 243 6.12 -28.68 8.42
N GLU A 244 6.26 -29.04 7.15
CA GLU A 244 7.31 -29.95 6.68
C GLU A 244 8.71 -29.34 6.95
N LEU A 245 8.88 -28.04 6.69
CA LEU A 245 10.12 -27.33 6.97
C LEU A 245 10.39 -27.16 8.48
N GLU A 246 9.37 -26.87 9.30
CA GLU A 246 9.47 -26.80 10.77
C GLU A 246 9.80 -28.17 11.37
N TYR A 247 9.20 -29.25 10.86
CA TYR A 247 9.49 -30.63 11.29
C TYR A 247 10.95 -31.01 11.02
N GLN A 248 11.49 -30.56 9.89
CA GLN A 248 12.90 -30.74 9.55
C GLN A 248 13.82 -29.84 10.40
N GLN A 249 13.32 -28.77 11.03
CA GLN A 249 14.11 -27.76 11.73
C GLN A 249 13.53 -27.40 13.09
N LYS A 250 13.70 -28.31 14.04
CA LYS A 250 13.16 -28.29 15.42
C LYS A 250 13.31 -26.99 16.25
N GLU A 251 14.03 -25.95 15.83
CA GLU A 251 14.31 -24.78 16.70
C GLU A 251 14.32 -23.40 16.03
N GLN A 252 14.19 -23.25 14.70
CA GLN A 252 14.26 -21.92 14.08
C GLN A 252 12.88 -21.33 13.79
N LYS A 253 12.49 -20.30 14.56
CA LYS A 253 11.30 -19.48 14.29
C LYS A 253 11.55 -18.57 13.09
N ILE A 254 11.07 -18.98 11.92
CA ILE A 254 11.18 -18.20 10.68
C ILE A 254 10.09 -17.11 10.68
N LYS A 255 10.49 -15.84 10.54
CA LYS A 255 9.58 -14.68 10.60
C LYS A 255 8.45 -14.75 9.56
N THR A 256 8.71 -15.35 8.40
CA THR A 256 7.74 -15.51 7.32
C THR A 256 6.61 -16.48 7.69
N ILE A 257 6.88 -17.50 8.52
CA ILE A 257 5.85 -18.43 9.01
C ILE A 257 4.82 -17.70 9.87
N THR A 258 5.30 -16.79 10.73
CA THR A 258 4.41 -15.96 11.55
C THR A 258 3.50 -15.10 10.68
N VAL A 259 4.03 -14.50 9.60
CA VAL A 259 3.22 -13.68 8.66
C VAL A 259 2.13 -14.52 7.98
N VAL A 260 2.44 -15.75 7.56
CA VAL A 260 1.46 -16.66 6.93
C VAL A 260 0.38 -17.10 7.92
N LYS A 261 0.76 -17.47 9.16
CA LYS A 261 -0.22 -17.84 10.21
C LYS A 261 -1.12 -16.64 10.57
N SER A 262 -0.56 -15.42 10.60
CA SER A 262 -1.35 -14.20 10.80
C SER A 262 -2.30 -13.91 9.63
N LEU A 263 -1.93 -14.25 8.39
CA LEU A 263 -2.80 -14.13 7.23
C LEU A 263 -4.03 -15.03 7.29
N GLN A 264 -3.87 -16.27 7.74
CA GLN A 264 -5.01 -17.17 7.91
C GLN A 264 -6.03 -16.59 8.90
N SER A 265 -5.56 -15.90 9.94
CA SER A 265 -6.47 -15.22 10.86
C SER A 265 -7.22 -14.05 10.20
N LEU A 266 -6.71 -13.47 9.10
CA LEU A 266 -7.38 -12.41 8.32
C LEU A 266 -8.53 -12.96 7.47
N ASP A 267 -8.61 -14.27 7.21
CA ASP A 267 -9.77 -14.92 6.58
C ASP A 267 -11.05 -14.65 7.37
N SER A 268 -10.96 -14.63 8.71
CA SER A 268 -12.08 -14.25 9.59
C SER A 268 -12.61 -12.82 9.35
N LEU A 269 -11.83 -11.98 8.64
CA LEU A 269 -12.17 -10.61 8.29
C LEU A 269 -12.76 -10.47 6.88
N ALA A 270 -12.81 -11.54 6.08
CA ALA A 270 -13.31 -11.54 4.70
C ALA A 270 -12.67 -10.43 3.85
N VAL A 271 -11.36 -10.25 4.00
CA VAL A 271 -10.55 -9.32 3.22
C VAL A 271 -9.66 -10.13 2.27
N PRO A 272 -9.83 -10.01 0.95
CA PRO A 272 -8.95 -10.66 0.00
C PRO A 272 -7.63 -9.88 0.01
N ILE A 273 -6.60 -10.51 0.55
CA ILE A 273 -5.23 -10.01 0.44
C ILE A 273 -4.61 -10.82 -0.69
N PRO A 274 -4.14 -10.19 -1.79
CA PRO A 274 -3.46 -10.92 -2.84
C PRO A 274 -2.19 -11.54 -2.27
N VAL A 275 -2.21 -12.86 -2.08
CA VAL A 275 -1.07 -13.66 -1.62
C VAL A 275 -0.34 -14.18 -2.85
N ASN A 276 0.97 -13.99 -2.93
CA ASN A 276 1.78 -14.65 -3.94
C ASN A 276 2.56 -15.78 -3.27
N VAL A 277 2.02 -16.99 -3.36
CA VAL A 277 2.60 -18.20 -2.75
C VAL A 277 4.05 -18.39 -3.15
N ASP A 278 4.37 -18.27 -4.44
CA ASP A 278 5.75 -18.45 -4.93
C ASP A 278 6.74 -17.45 -4.33
N SER A 279 6.32 -16.21 -4.12
CA SER A 279 7.16 -15.16 -3.53
C SER A 279 7.37 -15.40 -2.04
N ILE A 280 6.32 -15.84 -1.34
CA ILE A 280 6.42 -16.25 0.07
C ILE A 280 7.37 -17.44 0.19
N LEU A 281 7.20 -18.48 -0.65
CA LEU A 281 8.05 -19.66 -0.65
C LEU A 281 9.51 -19.32 -0.97
N LYS A 282 9.77 -18.46 -1.96
CA LYS A 282 11.13 -17.99 -2.28
C LYS A 282 11.77 -17.27 -1.09
N GLU A 283 11.03 -16.42 -0.39
CA GLU A 283 11.54 -15.71 0.77
C GLU A 283 11.78 -16.66 1.96
N VAL A 284 10.90 -17.63 2.19
CA VAL A 284 11.11 -18.71 3.18
C VAL A 284 12.39 -19.47 2.84
N GLN A 285 12.56 -19.92 1.59
CA GLN A 285 13.77 -20.61 1.14
C GLN A 285 15.03 -19.76 1.30
N LYS A 286 14.94 -18.46 1.02
CA LYS A 286 16.04 -17.51 1.20
C LYS A 286 16.43 -17.40 2.67
N GLN A 287 15.48 -17.17 3.57
CA GLN A 287 15.75 -17.09 5.02
C GLN A 287 16.32 -18.40 5.56
N LEU A 288 15.84 -19.54 5.06
CA LEU A 288 16.38 -20.86 5.38
C LEU A 288 17.82 -21.02 4.92
N LYS A 289 18.13 -20.60 3.69
CA LYS A 289 19.50 -20.62 3.17
C LYS A 289 20.43 -19.69 3.95
N GLU A 290 19.99 -18.50 4.30
CA GLU A 290 20.73 -17.53 5.12
C GLU A 290 20.99 -18.05 6.53
N ALA A 291 20.06 -18.84 7.07
CA ALA A 291 20.23 -19.54 8.33
C ALA A 291 21.12 -20.80 8.24
N GLY A 292 21.70 -21.07 7.06
CA GLY A 292 22.63 -22.17 6.83
C GLY A 292 21.97 -23.50 6.46
N VAL A 293 20.70 -23.49 6.06
CA VAL A 293 19.93 -24.71 5.80
C VAL A 293 19.81 -24.99 4.30
N GLN A 294 20.16 -26.22 3.91
CA GLN A 294 19.92 -26.72 2.55
C GLN A 294 18.49 -27.24 2.45
N VAL A 295 17.68 -26.59 1.63
CA VAL A 295 16.30 -27.03 1.33
C VAL A 295 16.34 -27.74 -0.02
N GLU A 296 16.09 -29.05 -0.05
CA GLU A 296 15.75 -29.72 -1.30
C GLU A 296 14.37 -29.22 -1.73
N ALA A 297 14.24 -28.78 -2.98
CA ALA A 297 12.97 -28.24 -3.46
C ALA A 297 11.87 -29.32 -3.35
N PRO A 298 10.67 -28.98 -2.87
CA PRO A 298 9.57 -29.95 -2.82
C PRO A 298 9.33 -30.49 -4.22
N ALA A 299 9.13 -31.82 -4.32
CA ALA A 299 8.81 -32.47 -5.58
C ALA A 299 7.53 -31.86 -6.16
N LYS A 300 7.59 -31.48 -7.45
CA LYS A 300 6.46 -30.90 -8.19
C LYS A 300 5.26 -31.82 -8.28
#